data_AF-A0A699WU88-F1
#
_entry.id   AF-A0A699WU88-F1
#
_cell.length_a   1.000
_cell.length_b   1.000
_cell.length_c   1.000
_cell.angle_alpha   90.00
_cell.angle_beta   90.00
_cell.angle_gamma   90.00
#
_symmetry.space_group_name_H-M   'P 1'
#
loop_
_entity.id
_entity.type
_entity.pdbx_description
1 polymer ?
#
loop_
_entity_poly.entity_id
_entity_poly.type
_entity_poly.pdbx_seq_one_letter_code
_entity_poly.pdbx_strand_id
1 'polypeptide(L)'
;MQAHLDRIEAVDPQVNAIVTVVDDALQSAKAAERAVLSGEPMGVLHGVPFTAKDSIDTAGVLTQRGSPIFKGRQPDTDATS
;
A
#
# COMPACT_ATOMS: atom_id res chain seq x y z
N MET A 1 4.77 -2.77 -10.00
CA MET A 1 3.43 -2.32 -9.52
C MET A 1 2.30 -2.89 -10.37
N GLN A 2 2.21 -2.59 -11.68
CA GLN A 2 1.10 -3.05 -12.53
C GLN A 2 0.80 -4.54 -12.39
N ALA A 3 1.80 -5.41 -12.51
CA ALA A 3 1.63 -6.86 -12.37
C ALA A 3 1.02 -7.30 -11.02
N HIS A 4 1.21 -6.55 -9.93
CA HIS A 4 0.57 -6.86 -8.65
C HIS A 4 -0.88 -6.40 -8.61
N LEU A 5 -1.19 -5.21 -9.16
CA LEU A 5 -2.56 -4.72 -9.26
C LEU A 5 -3.40 -5.65 -10.16
N ASP A 6 -2.87 -6.05 -11.31
CA ASP A 6 -3.52 -7.00 -12.22
C ASP A 6 -3.85 -8.33 -11.51
N ARG A 7 -2.92 -8.80 -10.66
CA ARG A 7 -3.12 -10.04 -9.90
C ARG A 7 -4.14 -9.87 -8.77
N ILE A 8 -4.15 -8.72 -8.09
CA ILE A 8 -5.17 -8.39 -7.08
C ILE A 8 -6.54 -8.39 -7.75
N GLU A 9 -6.70 -7.70 -8.89
CA GLU A 9 -7.95 -7.65 -9.63
C GLU A 9 -8.42 -9.05 -10.06
N ALA A 10 -7.52 -9.90 -10.56
CA ALA A 10 -7.87 -11.22 -11.07
C ALA A 10 -8.19 -12.26 -9.97
N VAL A 11 -7.60 -12.12 -8.77
CA VAL A 11 -7.59 -13.19 -7.76
C VAL A 11 -8.31 -12.81 -6.46
N ASP A 12 -8.20 -11.55 -6.04
CA ASP A 12 -8.70 -11.12 -4.74
C ASP A 12 -10.23 -11.18 -4.58
N PRO A 13 -11.08 -11.11 -5.64
CA PRO A 13 -12.51 -11.36 -5.49
C PRO A 13 -12.86 -12.73 -4.89
N GLN A 14 -11.97 -13.72 -4.99
CA GLN A 14 -12.16 -15.06 -4.40
C GLN A 14 -11.43 -15.22 -3.06
N VAL A 15 -10.31 -14.53 -2.86
CA VAL A 15 -9.46 -14.67 -1.67
C VAL A 15 -9.83 -13.67 -0.58
N ASN A 16 -10.20 -12.45 -0.96
CA ASN A 16 -10.55 -11.34 -0.08
C ASN A 16 -9.43 -11.02 0.92
N ALA A 17 -8.19 -10.92 0.44
CA ALA A 17 -7.02 -10.60 1.25
C ALA A 17 -6.73 -9.10 1.33
N ILE A 18 -7.09 -8.32 0.30
CA ILE A 18 -6.77 -6.89 0.21
C ILE A 18 -8.03 -6.06 0.44
N VAL A 19 -8.16 -5.51 1.65
CA VAL A 19 -9.35 -4.74 2.04
C VAL A 19 -9.33 -3.28 1.54
N THR A 20 -8.14 -2.75 1.26
CA THR A 20 -7.93 -1.39 0.76
C THR A 20 -6.74 -1.40 -0.18
N VAL A 21 -6.91 -0.88 -1.39
CA VAL A 21 -5.82 -0.58 -2.33
C VAL A 21 -5.58 0.93 -2.26
N VAL A 22 -4.31 1.36 -2.19
CA VAL A 22 -3.97 2.79 -2.15
C VAL A 22 -4.00 3.40 -3.55
N ASP A 23 -4.66 4.55 -3.69
CA ASP A 23 -4.93 5.20 -4.99
C ASP A 23 -3.66 5.69 -5.70
N ASP A 24 -2.59 5.93 -4.95
CA ASP A 24 -1.33 6.51 -5.44
C ASP A 24 -0.23 5.46 -5.73
N ALA A 25 -0.55 4.16 -5.65
CA ALA A 25 0.43 3.07 -5.78
C ALA A 25 1.26 3.16 -7.09
N LEU A 26 0.61 3.50 -8.20
CA LEU A 26 1.28 3.65 -9.51
C LEU A 26 2.15 4.91 -9.58
N GLN A 27 1.71 6.01 -8.97
CA GLN A 27 2.42 7.27 -8.90
C GLN A 27 3.70 7.11 -8.07
N SER A 28 3.59 6.44 -6.92
CA SER A 28 4.71 6.09 -6.04
C SER A 28 5.72 5.16 -6.75
N ALA A 29 5.24 4.17 -7.51
CA ALA A 29 6.12 3.32 -8.31
C ALA A 29 6.88 4.10 -9.39
N LYS A 30 6.23 5.05 -10.08
CA LYS A 30 6.90 5.94 -11.06
C LYS A 30 7.92 6.86 -10.40
N ALA A 31 7.64 7.34 -9.18
CA ALA A 31 8.61 8.13 -8.43
C ALA A 31 9.85 7.31 -8.07
N ALA A 32 9.66 6.07 -7.60
CA ALA A 32 10.75 5.16 -7.33
C ALA A 32 11.60 4.87 -8.58
N GLU A 33 10.96 4.65 -9.74
CA GLU A 33 11.65 4.45 -11.02
C GLU A 33 12.51 5.66 -11.41
N ARG A 34 11.99 6.89 -11.28
CA ARG A 34 12.78 8.09 -11.58
C ARG A 34 14.05 8.19 -10.72
N ALA A 35 13.97 7.86 -9.43
CA ALA A 35 15.12 7.87 -8.53
C ALA A 35 16.18 6.83 -8.93
N VAL A 36 15.75 5.66 -9.44
CA VAL A 36 16.67 4.65 -9.99
C VAL A 36 17.40 5.21 -11.22
N LEU A 37 16.66 5.84 -12.13
CA LEU A 37 17.21 6.38 -13.38
C LEU A 37 18.11 7.60 -13.15
N SER A 38 17.88 8.39 -12.11
CA SER A 38 18.74 9.52 -11.73
C SER A 38 20.00 9.10 -10.96
N GLY A 39 20.14 7.82 -10.59
CA GLY A 39 21.28 7.33 -9.83
C GLY A 39 21.30 7.81 -8.38
N GLU A 40 20.14 8.13 -7.81
CA GLU A 40 20.03 8.55 -6.42
C GLU A 40 20.42 7.42 -5.45
N PRO A 41 20.98 7.73 -4.27
CA PRO A 41 21.21 6.73 -3.24
C PRO A 41 19.87 6.18 -2.73
N MET A 42 19.72 4.86 -2.75
CA MET A 42 18.46 4.17 -2.45
C MET A 42 18.63 3.15 -1.33
N GLY A 43 17.57 2.97 -0.52
CA GLY A 43 17.51 1.93 0.51
C GLY A 43 17.25 0.54 -0.08
N VAL A 44 17.46 -0.51 0.73
CA VAL A 44 17.38 -1.92 0.29
C VAL A 44 15.99 -2.39 -0.15
N LEU A 45 14.93 -1.65 0.18
CA LEU A 45 13.55 -1.95 -0.20
C LEU A 45 13.00 -0.96 -1.26
N HIS A 46 13.85 -0.15 -1.87
CA HIS A 46 13.40 0.87 -2.82
C HIS A 46 12.60 0.26 -3.97
N GLY A 47 11.38 0.76 -4.19
CA GLY A 47 10.48 0.31 -5.25
C GLY A 47 9.83 -1.06 -5.05
N VAL A 48 10.11 -1.76 -3.95
CA VAL A 48 9.50 -3.06 -3.64
C VAL A 48 8.07 -2.85 -3.11
N PRO A 49 7.02 -3.33 -3.80
CA PRO A 49 5.66 -3.23 -3.29
C PRO A 49 5.45 -4.18 -2.11
N PHE A 50 4.66 -3.76 -1.13
CA PHE A 50 4.29 -4.58 0.03
C PHE A 50 2.85 -4.28 0.46
N THR A 51 2.33 -5.11 1.37
CA THR A 51 1.02 -4.93 2.00
C THR A 51 1.20 -4.77 3.50
N ALA A 52 0.40 -3.91 4.14
CA ALA A 52 0.30 -3.82 5.59
C ALA A 52 -1.01 -4.48 6.06
N LYS A 53 -0.98 -5.12 7.23
CA LYS A 53 -2.21 -5.61 7.87
C LYS A 53 -3.07 -4.41 8.26
N ASP A 54 -4.39 -4.48 8.09
CA ASP A 54 -5.36 -3.41 8.42
C ASP A 54 -5.40 -2.98 9.91
N SER A 55 -4.55 -3.58 10.75
CA SER A 55 -4.30 -3.13 12.13
C SER A 55 -3.11 -2.16 12.27
N ILE A 56 -2.35 -1.95 11.20
CA ILE A 56 -1.17 -1.08 11.14
C ILE A 56 -1.62 0.25 10.51
N ASP A 57 -1.45 1.34 11.25
CA ASP A 57 -1.89 2.65 10.79
C ASP A 57 -1.06 3.11 9.58
N THR A 58 -1.76 3.55 8.54
CA THR A 58 -1.21 4.16 7.33
C THR A 58 -1.90 5.50 7.12
N ALA A 59 -1.13 6.59 7.06
CA ALA A 59 -1.64 7.94 6.99
C ALA A 59 -2.50 8.14 5.74
N GLY A 60 -3.71 8.69 5.91
CA GLY A 60 -4.61 8.95 4.80
C GLY A 60 -5.19 7.68 4.13
N VAL A 61 -5.03 6.50 4.73
CA VAL A 61 -5.60 5.23 4.21
C VAL A 61 -6.55 4.63 5.24
N LEU A 62 -7.66 4.04 4.79
CA LEU A 62 -8.60 3.36 5.69
C LEU A 62 -7.89 2.26 6.48
N THR A 63 -7.93 2.38 7.80
CA THR A 63 -7.37 1.41 8.75
C THR A 63 -8.44 1.04 9.76
N GLN A 64 -9.21 -0.01 9.45
CA GLN A 64 -10.46 -0.37 10.14
C GLN A 64 -10.27 -1.53 11.13
N ARG A 65 -9.04 -2.00 11.32
CA ARG A 65 -8.62 -3.00 12.31
C ARG A 65 -9.47 -4.28 12.29
N GLY A 66 -10.07 -4.60 11.14
CA GLY A 66 -10.99 -5.73 10.99
C GLY A 66 -12.23 -5.72 11.90
N SER A 67 -12.66 -4.56 12.41
CA SER A 67 -13.83 -4.46 13.31
C SER A 67 -14.78 -3.33 12.91
N PRO A 68 -16.11 -3.54 12.91
CA PRO A 68 -17.10 -2.51 12.61
C PRO A 68 -17.02 -1.27 13.52
N ILE A 69 -16.43 -1.41 14.72
CA ILE A 69 -16.23 -0.29 15.66
C ILE A 69 -15.36 0.81 15.02
N PHE A 70 -14.42 0.44 14.16
CA PHE A 70 -13.50 1.37 13.49
C PHE A 70 -13.92 1.67 12.03
N LYS A 71 -15.18 1.41 11.67
CA LYS A 71 -15.66 1.65 10.31
C LYS A 71 -15.43 3.11 9.91
N GLY A 72 -14.77 3.33 8.78
CA GLY A 72 -14.43 4.67 8.27
C GLY A 72 -13.27 5.36 8.98
N ARG A 73 -12.55 4.68 9.88
CA ARG A 73 -11.35 5.24 10.51
C ARG A 73 -10.23 5.40 9.48
N GLN A 74 -9.65 6.60 9.44
CA GLN A 74 -8.50 6.97 8.63
C GLN A 74 -7.47 7.65 9.55
N PRO A 75 -6.29 7.08 9.77
CA PRO A 75 -5.23 7.70 10.58
C PRO A 75 -4.60 8.90 9.87
N ASP A 76 -4.10 9.86 10.66
CA ASP A 76 -3.33 11.00 10.15
C ASP A 76 -1.81 10.74 10.10
N THR A 77 -1.35 9.63 10.69
CA THR A 77 0.07 9.29 10.84
C THR A 77 0.33 7.82 10.57
N ASP A 78 1.48 7.52 9.98
CA ASP A 78 1.98 6.14 9.81
C ASP A 78 2.43 5.53 11.14
N ALA A 79 2.27 4.21 11.28
CA ALA A 79 2.79 3.46 12.41
C ALA A 79 4.32 3.29 12.34
N THR A 80 5.00 3.34 13.49
CA THR A 80 6.44 3.10 13.62
C THR A 80 6.82 1.77 14.28
N SER A 81 5.83 1.05 14.83
CA SER A 81 5.99 -0.19 15.60
C SER A 81 4.74 -1.06 15.53
#